data_AF-A0A945SA98-F1
#
_entry.id   AF-A0A945SA98-F1
#
_cell.length_a   1.000
_cell.length_b   1.000
_cell.length_c   1.000
_cell.angle_alpha   90.00
_cell.angle_beta   90.00
_cell.angle_gamma   90.00
#
_symmetry.space_group_name_H-M   'P 1'
#
loop_
_entity.id
_entity.type
_entity.pdbx_description
1 polymer ?
#
loop_
_entity_poly.entity_id
_entity_poly.type
_entity_poly.pdbx_seq_one_letter_code
_entity_poly.pdbx_strand_id
1 'polypeptide(L)'
;MGRTVSQVTDERNRPRGCTGHIRLVPEQSRDYRKRCLGATPSKTAPVSRGSDDQARRCSVPKSQTRGVTAPKRVAGMTLCCLTALICCGADLAESFDTVWQVGMQKMQAKEWGEARNAFVQALGYTKEHGQKADSELHIGRCLQAEGNNRDAMKAWVNAMRRRYYSAANMRGTAWPGARDEYARILDVPVTQETAETVIFKALAEIGIAQQWQKHDAPARAEKHYHRALKWLHAPQVTNRALQQRDLRTTYLGLSEVHAARLNWAAAQDTLRLYLDVPGEHQARGDMQHRLWTLCRLTNGYDAMRDRIHARIATPDTLPADRVIGQCQIAYSFIYERRYEDAGREFSKLLTMEGATPRQRSEAQLYIAHTRFVARQYADARLLYQRVVDMEQAAPACVTTARSRIKAIDTLANEHK
;
A
#
# COMPACT_ATOMS: atom_id res chain seq x y z
N MET A 1 59.31 -3.86 14.86
CA MET A 1 58.27 -4.85 15.22
C MET A 1 56.93 -4.14 15.30
N GLY A 2 56.19 -4.07 14.19
CA GLY A 2 54.88 -3.43 14.13
C GLY A 2 53.79 -4.49 14.03
N ARG A 3 52.86 -4.52 15.00
CA ARG A 3 51.64 -5.34 14.91
C ARG A 3 50.48 -4.43 14.49
N THR A 4 49.99 -4.69 13.29
CA THR A 4 48.72 -4.18 12.76
C THR A 4 47.57 -4.87 13.51
N VAL A 5 46.71 -4.06 14.14
CA VAL A 5 45.46 -4.53 14.76
C VAL A 5 44.35 -4.43 13.71
N SER A 6 43.90 -5.59 13.21
CA SER A 6 42.74 -5.68 12.32
C SER A 6 41.45 -5.43 13.10
N GLN A 7 40.67 -4.42 12.69
CA GLN A 7 39.32 -4.20 13.17
C GLN A 7 38.39 -5.28 12.61
N VAL A 8 37.88 -6.15 13.48
CA VAL A 8 36.79 -7.08 13.17
C VAL A 8 35.47 -6.33 13.40
N THR A 9 34.73 -6.03 12.33
CA THR A 9 33.34 -5.55 12.41
C THR A 9 32.40 -6.76 12.41
N ASP A 10 31.82 -7.08 13.57
CA ASP A 10 30.80 -8.14 13.70
C ASP A 10 29.41 -7.59 13.36
N GLU A 11 28.89 -7.98 12.19
CA GLU A 11 27.55 -7.60 11.69
C GLU A 11 26.42 -8.55 12.14
N ARG A 12 26.69 -9.58 12.98
CA ARG A 12 25.73 -10.67 13.20
C ARG A 12 24.67 -10.45 14.30
N ASN A 13 24.63 -9.29 14.95
CA ASN A 13 23.70 -9.04 16.06
C ASN A 13 22.70 -7.90 15.77
N ARG A 14 21.75 -8.12 14.85
CA ARG A 14 20.53 -7.30 14.73
C ARG A 14 19.39 -7.96 15.52
N PRO A 15 18.72 -7.26 16.46
CA PRO A 15 17.54 -7.78 17.13
C PRO A 15 16.40 -7.97 16.13
N ARG A 16 15.86 -9.19 16.03
CA ARG A 16 14.65 -9.49 15.24
C ARG A 16 13.43 -9.07 16.04
N GLY A 17 12.96 -7.85 15.82
CA GLY A 17 11.65 -7.37 16.26
C GLY A 17 10.67 -7.35 15.08
N CYS A 18 9.45 -7.80 15.34
CA CYS A 18 8.28 -7.91 14.46
C CYS A 18 8.33 -7.04 13.18
N THR A 19 8.57 -7.66 12.03
CA THR A 19 8.41 -7.04 10.71
C THR A 19 7.21 -7.64 10.00
N GLY A 20 6.17 -6.84 9.77
CA GLY A 20 5.28 -7.06 8.64
C GLY A 20 6.09 -6.90 7.36
N HIS A 21 6.01 -7.89 6.46
CA HIS A 21 6.79 -7.91 5.22
C HIS A 21 6.41 -6.75 4.29
N ILE A 22 7.30 -5.75 4.18
CA ILE A 22 7.37 -4.88 3.00
C ILE A 22 8.55 -5.40 2.16
N ARG A 23 8.31 -5.64 0.86
CA ARG A 23 9.34 -5.97 -0.12
C ARG A 23 10.33 -4.81 -0.19
N LEU A 24 11.51 -4.97 0.40
CA LEU A 24 12.63 -4.03 0.24
C LEU A 24 13.36 -4.38 -1.06
N VAL A 25 13.55 -3.38 -1.92
CA VAL A 25 14.47 -3.43 -3.08
C VAL A 25 15.92 -3.40 -2.54
N PRO A 26 16.90 -4.10 -3.15
CA PRO A 26 18.25 -4.25 -2.59
C PRO A 26 19.02 -2.92 -2.48
N GLU A 27 19.78 -2.77 -1.38
CA GLU A 27 20.68 -1.65 -1.07
C GLU A 27 21.75 -1.43 -2.18
N GLN A 28 21.66 -0.32 -2.93
CA GLN A 28 22.75 0.20 -3.78
C GLN A 28 23.18 1.65 -3.44
N SER A 29 22.78 2.20 -2.29
CA SER A 29 22.88 3.66 -2.06
C SER A 29 24.16 4.16 -1.37
N ARG A 30 25.15 3.33 -1.03
CA ARG A 30 26.36 3.81 -0.33
C ARG A 30 27.47 4.38 -1.23
N ASP A 31 27.54 4.02 -2.51
CA ASP A 31 28.63 4.44 -3.40
C ASP A 31 28.41 5.76 -4.15
N TYR A 32 27.19 6.31 -4.11
CA TYR A 32 26.87 7.49 -4.93
C TYR A 32 27.47 8.81 -4.39
N ARG A 33 27.84 8.86 -3.11
CA ARG A 33 28.32 10.11 -2.47
C ARG A 33 29.73 10.54 -2.91
N LYS A 34 30.50 9.66 -3.57
CA LYS A 34 31.84 9.98 -4.09
C LYS A 34 31.87 10.51 -5.53
N ARG A 35 30.78 10.47 -6.29
CA ARG A 35 30.79 10.88 -7.73
C ARG A 35 30.18 12.24 -8.05
N CYS A 36 29.52 12.92 -7.11
CA CYS A 36 28.77 14.15 -7.42
C CYS A 36 29.46 15.47 -7.04
N LEU A 37 30.74 15.45 -6.64
CA LEU A 37 31.50 16.66 -6.34
C LEU A 37 32.79 16.71 -7.18
N GLY A 38 32.65 17.08 -8.46
CA GLY A 38 33.80 17.35 -9.31
C GLY A 38 33.48 17.36 -10.81
N ALA A 39 32.87 18.44 -11.31
CA ALA A 39 32.98 18.82 -12.72
C ALA A 39 32.66 20.31 -12.91
N THR A 40 33.66 21.10 -13.25
CA THR A 40 33.54 22.46 -13.81
C THR A 40 33.27 22.41 -15.32
N PRO A 41 32.70 23.46 -15.93
CA PRO A 41 32.22 23.40 -17.32
C PRO A 41 33.32 23.76 -18.33
N SER A 42 33.36 23.04 -19.44
CA SER A 42 34.18 23.35 -20.62
C SER A 42 33.28 23.49 -21.87
N LYS A 43 33.66 24.46 -22.71
CA LYS A 43 32.93 25.05 -23.84
C LYS A 43 32.97 24.20 -25.13
N THR A 44 31.93 24.38 -25.97
CA THR A 44 31.84 24.38 -27.47
C THR A 44 32.58 23.28 -28.26
N ALA A 45 31.95 22.52 -29.18
CA ALA A 45 31.52 22.92 -30.54
C ALA A 45 30.83 21.72 -31.29
N PRO A 46 30.25 21.90 -32.52
CA PRO A 46 29.16 21.07 -33.09
C PRO A 46 29.54 20.17 -34.30
N VAL A 47 28.50 19.61 -34.97
CA VAL A 47 28.47 18.90 -36.31
C VAL A 47 28.58 17.36 -36.19
N SER A 48 27.87 16.45 -36.89
CA SER A 48 27.17 16.39 -38.20
C SER A 48 26.07 15.31 -38.25
N ARG A 49 25.22 15.43 -39.28
CA ARG A 49 24.23 14.47 -39.83
C ARG A 49 24.86 13.26 -40.55
N GLY A 50 24.08 12.18 -40.66
CA GLY A 50 24.15 11.07 -41.65
C GLY A 50 23.22 9.95 -41.16
N SER A 51 22.01 9.76 -41.68
CA SER A 51 21.57 9.15 -42.96
C SER A 51 21.85 7.64 -43.09
N ASP A 52 20.79 6.96 -43.52
CA ASP A 52 20.71 5.69 -44.26
C ASP A 52 20.34 4.38 -43.52
N ASP A 53 19.06 4.02 -43.75
CA ASP A 53 18.56 2.76 -44.33
C ASP A 53 19.26 1.44 -44.01
N GLN A 54 18.49 0.49 -43.47
CA GLN A 54 18.17 -0.72 -44.24
C GLN A 54 17.04 -1.55 -43.60
N ALA A 55 16.02 -1.79 -44.41
CA ALA A 55 14.94 -2.74 -44.20
C ALA A 55 15.45 -4.20 -44.20
N ARG A 56 14.92 -5.05 -43.32
CA ARG A 56 14.91 -6.50 -43.52
C ARG A 56 13.53 -7.10 -43.24
N ARG A 57 13.14 -7.93 -44.20
CA ARG A 57 11.86 -8.59 -44.41
C ARG A 57 11.70 -9.79 -43.47
N CYS A 58 10.51 -9.97 -42.92
CA CYS A 58 10.08 -11.21 -42.26
C CYS A 58 9.44 -12.13 -43.29
N SER A 59 9.99 -13.33 -43.47
CA SER A 59 9.42 -14.44 -44.24
C SER A 59 8.71 -15.41 -43.29
N VAL A 60 7.43 -15.69 -43.56
CA VAL A 60 6.59 -16.67 -42.87
C VAL A 60 6.66 -18.03 -43.60
N PRO A 61 6.79 -19.19 -42.93
CA PRO A 61 6.66 -20.49 -43.59
C PRO A 61 5.20 -20.98 -43.66
N LYS A 62 4.88 -21.57 -44.81
CA LYS A 62 3.62 -22.26 -45.16
C LYS A 62 3.49 -23.61 -44.43
N SER A 63 2.32 -23.88 -43.85
CA SER A 63 1.97 -25.18 -43.28
C SER A 63 1.45 -26.16 -44.35
N GLN A 64 1.98 -27.37 -44.33
CA GLN A 64 1.62 -28.50 -45.17
C GLN A 64 0.26 -29.12 -44.77
N THR A 65 -0.60 -29.33 -45.77
CA THR A 65 -1.79 -30.20 -45.69
C THR A 65 -1.38 -31.66 -45.90
N ARG A 66 -1.70 -32.54 -44.94
CA ARG A 66 -1.73 -33.99 -45.15
C ARG A 66 -3.17 -34.46 -45.15
N GLY A 67 -3.54 -35.16 -46.22
CA GLY A 67 -4.82 -35.84 -46.37
C GLY A 67 -4.90 -37.10 -45.51
N VAL A 68 -6.12 -37.45 -45.13
CA VAL A 68 -6.47 -38.77 -44.62
C VAL A 68 -7.78 -39.20 -45.28
N THR A 69 -7.73 -40.44 -45.73
CA THR A 69 -8.68 -41.24 -46.49
C THR A 69 -9.98 -41.56 -45.76
N ALA A 70 -11.08 -41.63 -46.53
CA ALA A 70 -12.33 -42.30 -46.15
C ALA A 70 -12.13 -43.81 -45.93
N PRO A 71 -13.02 -44.48 -45.17
CA PRO A 71 -13.98 -45.32 -45.89
C PRO A 71 -15.38 -45.52 -45.27
N LYS A 72 -16.28 -45.93 -46.17
CA LYS A 72 -17.42 -46.87 -46.06
C LYS A 72 -18.74 -46.44 -45.41
N ARG A 73 -19.73 -46.39 -46.31
CA ARG A 73 -21.18 -46.53 -46.13
C ARG A 73 -21.54 -47.74 -45.26
N VAL A 74 -22.46 -47.53 -44.32
CA VAL A 74 -23.55 -48.47 -44.01
C VAL A 74 -24.83 -47.66 -43.95
N ALA A 75 -25.81 -48.10 -44.75
CA ALA A 75 -27.15 -47.55 -44.83
C ALA A 75 -27.99 -48.04 -43.64
N GLY A 76 -28.92 -47.21 -43.16
CA GLY A 76 -29.88 -47.64 -42.13
C GLY A 76 -30.86 -46.54 -41.71
N MET A 77 -31.85 -46.28 -42.57
CA MET A 77 -33.24 -45.92 -42.23
C MET A 77 -33.50 -45.24 -40.87
N THR A 78 -33.55 -43.90 -40.83
CA THR A 78 -34.63 -43.10 -40.17
C THR A 78 -34.43 -41.62 -40.46
N LEU A 79 -34.60 -41.20 -41.71
CA LEU A 79 -34.48 -39.80 -42.13
C LEU A 79 -35.69 -39.40 -42.98
N CYS A 80 -36.83 -39.21 -42.33
CA CYS A 80 -37.96 -38.49 -42.94
C CYS A 80 -38.86 -37.74 -41.94
N CYS A 81 -38.77 -37.99 -40.63
CA CYS A 81 -39.58 -37.25 -39.64
C CYS A 81 -38.78 -36.29 -38.74
N LEU A 82 -37.44 -36.30 -38.74
CA LEU A 82 -36.64 -35.39 -37.90
C LEU A 82 -36.24 -34.07 -38.59
N THR A 83 -36.31 -33.98 -39.91
CA THR A 83 -35.93 -32.77 -40.66
C THR A 83 -37.06 -31.73 -40.74
N ALA A 84 -38.30 -32.11 -40.41
CA ALA A 84 -39.44 -31.19 -40.38
C ALA A 84 -39.59 -30.42 -39.04
N LEU A 85 -38.83 -30.78 -38.00
CA LEU A 85 -38.82 -30.08 -36.71
C LEU A 85 -37.67 -29.07 -36.54
N ILE A 86 -36.76 -28.98 -37.53
CA ILE A 86 -35.60 -28.05 -37.50
C ILE A 86 -35.90 -26.74 -38.27
N CYS A 87 -36.97 -26.69 -39.07
CA CYS A 87 -37.35 -25.49 -39.84
C CYS A 87 -38.40 -24.61 -39.14
N CYS A 88 -38.95 -25.03 -38.01
CA CYS A 88 -39.65 -24.12 -37.10
C CYS A 88 -38.60 -23.51 -36.18
N GLY A 89 -37.88 -22.51 -36.69
CA GLY A 89 -37.04 -21.62 -35.88
C GLY A 89 -37.93 -20.93 -34.85
N ALA A 90 -38.17 -21.62 -33.72
CA ALA A 90 -38.57 -20.95 -32.52
C ALA A 90 -37.40 -20.03 -32.20
N ASP A 91 -37.59 -18.73 -32.45
CA ASP A 91 -36.77 -17.67 -31.87
C ASP A 91 -36.81 -17.86 -30.36
N LEU A 92 -35.94 -18.73 -29.85
CA LEU A 92 -35.69 -18.92 -28.45
C LEU A 92 -35.10 -17.60 -28.00
N ALA A 93 -35.98 -16.71 -27.53
CA ALA A 93 -35.62 -15.40 -27.04
C ALA A 93 -34.44 -15.59 -26.07
N GLU A 94 -33.28 -15.07 -26.47
CA GLU A 94 -32.08 -15.19 -25.65
C GLU A 94 -32.36 -14.59 -24.28
N SER A 95 -32.15 -15.39 -23.23
CA SER A 95 -32.34 -14.93 -21.86
C SER A 95 -31.06 -14.31 -21.32
N PHE A 96 -31.18 -13.49 -20.27
CA PHE A 96 -30.02 -12.97 -19.54
C PHE A 96 -29.04 -14.09 -19.16
N ASP A 97 -29.55 -15.19 -18.59
CA ASP A 97 -28.72 -16.30 -18.12
C ASP A 97 -27.97 -16.98 -19.27
N THR A 98 -28.62 -17.16 -20.43
CA THR A 98 -27.98 -17.75 -21.62
C THR A 98 -26.78 -16.92 -22.05
N VAL A 99 -26.96 -15.61 -22.22
CA VAL A 99 -25.91 -14.69 -22.69
C VAL A 99 -24.84 -14.47 -21.62
N TRP A 100 -25.23 -14.44 -20.35
CA TRP A 100 -24.32 -14.37 -19.20
C TRP A 100 -23.36 -15.57 -19.16
N GLN A 101 -23.87 -16.79 -19.32
CA GLN A 101 -23.04 -17.99 -19.32
C GLN A 101 -22.05 -17.99 -20.49
N VAL A 102 -22.46 -17.53 -21.67
CA VAL A 102 -21.54 -17.32 -22.81
C VAL A 102 -20.42 -16.36 -22.41
N GLY A 103 -20.74 -15.21 -21.80
CA GLY A 103 -19.73 -14.27 -21.30
C GLY A 103 -18.76 -14.89 -20.30
N MET A 104 -19.26 -15.70 -19.36
CA MET A 104 -18.43 -16.40 -18.37
C MET A 104 -17.50 -17.44 -19.01
N GLN A 105 -17.98 -18.23 -19.96
CA GLN A 105 -17.16 -19.20 -20.71
C GLN A 105 -16.05 -18.50 -21.50
N LYS A 106 -16.39 -17.43 -22.22
CA LYS A 106 -15.43 -16.62 -22.97
C LYS A 106 -14.38 -15.97 -22.07
N MET A 107 -14.79 -15.51 -20.89
CA MET A 107 -13.89 -14.96 -19.88
C MET A 107 -12.91 -16.04 -19.36
N GLN A 108 -13.37 -17.27 -19.13
CA GLN A 108 -12.50 -18.40 -18.74
C GLN A 108 -11.50 -18.77 -19.84
N ALA A 109 -11.94 -18.72 -21.10
CA ALA A 109 -11.08 -18.91 -22.28
C ALA A 109 -10.09 -17.75 -22.53
N LYS A 110 -10.17 -16.68 -21.72
CA LYS A 110 -9.40 -15.42 -21.87
C LYS A 110 -9.68 -14.69 -23.19
N GLU A 111 -10.85 -14.92 -23.78
CA GLU A 111 -11.35 -14.22 -24.97
C GLU A 111 -12.05 -12.92 -24.54
N TRP A 112 -11.28 -11.97 -23.99
CA TRP A 112 -11.80 -10.82 -23.25
C TRP A 112 -12.78 -9.94 -24.05
N GLY A 113 -12.51 -9.74 -25.35
CA GLY A 113 -13.36 -8.92 -26.22
C GLY A 113 -14.73 -9.55 -26.45
N GLU A 114 -14.77 -10.86 -26.68
CA GLU A 114 -16.03 -11.61 -26.85
C GLU A 114 -16.79 -11.71 -25.54
N ALA A 115 -16.09 -11.99 -24.44
CA ALA A 115 -16.67 -12.00 -23.10
C ALA A 115 -17.33 -10.65 -22.78
N ARG A 116 -16.62 -9.55 -23.03
CA ARG A 116 -17.13 -8.19 -22.83
C ARG A 116 -18.39 -7.93 -23.66
N ASN A 117 -18.40 -8.30 -24.94
CA ASN A 117 -19.55 -8.11 -25.82
C ASN A 117 -20.76 -8.89 -25.31
N ALA A 118 -20.58 -10.14 -24.87
CA ALA A 118 -21.63 -10.94 -24.26
C ALA A 118 -22.17 -10.28 -22.97
N PHE A 119 -21.31 -9.77 -22.08
CA PHE A 119 -21.79 -9.06 -20.89
C PHE A 119 -22.51 -7.74 -21.20
N VAL A 120 -22.11 -7.01 -22.24
CA VAL A 120 -22.83 -5.81 -22.73
C VAL A 120 -24.20 -6.20 -23.26
N GLN A 121 -24.30 -7.32 -23.97
CA GLN A 121 -25.57 -7.83 -24.46
C GLN A 121 -26.47 -8.29 -23.30
N ALA A 122 -25.92 -9.03 -22.32
CA ALA A 122 -26.63 -9.43 -21.10
C ALA A 122 -27.17 -8.21 -20.32
N LEU A 123 -26.40 -7.12 -20.23
CA LEU A 123 -26.83 -5.86 -19.61
C LEU A 123 -28.12 -5.29 -20.24
N GLY A 124 -28.35 -5.54 -21.53
CA GLY A 124 -29.54 -5.15 -22.27
C GLY A 124 -30.79 -6.01 -22.00
N TYR A 125 -30.61 -7.27 -21.63
CA TYR A 125 -31.71 -8.22 -21.42
C TYR A 125 -32.37 -8.12 -20.04
N THR A 126 -31.66 -7.66 -19.02
CA THR A 126 -32.18 -7.61 -17.65
C THR A 126 -32.78 -6.23 -17.30
N LYS A 127 -33.81 -6.22 -16.44
CA LYS A 127 -34.29 -5.02 -15.74
C LYS A 127 -33.80 -4.95 -14.29
N GLU A 128 -33.26 -6.04 -13.76
CA GLU A 128 -32.86 -6.14 -12.36
C GLU A 128 -31.53 -5.42 -12.11
N HIS A 129 -31.50 -4.56 -11.09
CA HIS A 129 -30.31 -3.78 -10.76
C HIS A 129 -29.10 -4.65 -10.38
N GLY A 130 -29.33 -5.81 -9.73
CA GLY A 130 -28.29 -6.76 -9.37
C GLY A 130 -27.59 -7.35 -10.59
N GLN A 131 -28.35 -7.93 -11.51
CA GLN A 131 -27.86 -8.50 -12.77
C GLN A 131 -27.13 -7.47 -13.66
N LYS A 132 -27.65 -6.22 -13.71
CA LYS A 132 -26.96 -5.12 -14.40
C LYS A 132 -25.62 -4.78 -13.78
N ALA A 133 -25.58 -4.71 -12.45
CA ALA A 133 -24.33 -4.43 -11.74
C ALA A 133 -23.30 -5.54 -11.94
N ASP A 134 -23.73 -6.79 -11.94
CA ASP A 134 -22.85 -7.94 -12.17
C ASP A 134 -22.28 -7.92 -13.60
N SER A 135 -23.11 -7.55 -14.59
CA SER A 135 -22.68 -7.35 -15.98
C SER A 135 -21.64 -6.25 -16.09
N GLU A 136 -21.90 -5.07 -15.51
CA GLU A 136 -20.95 -3.96 -15.50
C GLU A 136 -19.65 -4.28 -14.75
N LEU A 137 -19.72 -5.09 -13.68
CA LEU A 137 -18.53 -5.57 -12.97
C LEU A 137 -17.65 -6.43 -13.89
N HIS A 138 -18.26 -7.33 -14.65
CA HIS A 138 -17.55 -8.25 -15.54
C HIS A 138 -17.07 -7.57 -16.82
N ILE A 139 -17.84 -6.62 -17.35
CA ILE A 139 -17.38 -5.69 -18.41
C ILE A 139 -16.11 -4.97 -17.96
N GLY A 140 -16.09 -4.45 -16.73
CA GLY A 140 -14.91 -3.77 -16.20
C GLY A 140 -13.69 -4.68 -16.05
N ARG A 141 -13.88 -5.94 -15.66
CA ARG A 141 -12.80 -6.94 -15.61
C ARG A 141 -12.22 -7.24 -17.00
N CYS A 142 -13.08 -7.40 -18.00
CA CYS A 142 -12.64 -7.64 -19.39
C CYS A 142 -11.86 -6.45 -19.94
N LEU A 143 -12.38 -5.23 -19.77
CA LEU A 143 -11.70 -3.99 -20.17
C LEU A 143 -10.35 -3.81 -19.48
N GLN A 144 -10.24 -4.19 -18.21
CA GLN A 144 -8.96 -4.17 -17.49
C GLN A 144 -7.96 -5.17 -18.09
N ALA A 145 -8.40 -6.39 -18.41
CA ALA A 145 -7.56 -7.42 -19.03
C ALA A 145 -7.07 -7.02 -20.44
N GLU A 146 -7.88 -6.25 -21.17
CA GLU A 146 -7.52 -5.64 -22.46
C GLU A 146 -6.61 -4.41 -22.33
N GLY A 147 -6.30 -3.96 -21.11
CA GLY A 147 -5.50 -2.75 -20.86
C GLY A 147 -6.30 -1.43 -20.94
N ASN A 148 -7.61 -1.46 -21.20
CA ASN A 148 -8.48 -0.29 -21.19
C ASN A 148 -8.97 0.05 -19.78
N ASN A 149 -8.04 0.50 -18.93
CA ASN A 149 -8.30 0.81 -17.53
C ASN A 149 -9.31 1.98 -17.34
N ARG A 150 -9.43 2.90 -18.30
CA ARG A 150 -10.33 4.05 -18.19
C ARG A 150 -11.79 3.61 -18.27
N ASP A 151 -12.13 2.81 -19.28
CA ASP A 151 -13.50 2.33 -19.44
C ASP A 151 -13.83 1.22 -18.45
N ALA A 152 -12.83 0.43 -18.03
CA ALA A 152 -12.98 -0.52 -16.92
C ALA A 152 -13.49 0.16 -15.65
N MET A 153 -12.89 1.30 -15.29
CA MET A 153 -13.30 2.07 -14.11
C MET A 153 -14.72 2.64 -14.25
N LYS A 154 -15.10 3.15 -15.43
CA LYS A 154 -16.49 3.60 -15.68
C LYS A 154 -17.48 2.47 -15.43
N ALA A 155 -17.17 1.27 -15.94
CA ALA A 155 -18.01 0.10 -15.75
C ALA A 155 -18.13 -0.28 -14.27
N TRP A 156 -17.02 -0.30 -13.52
CA TRP A 156 -17.07 -0.58 -12.07
C TRP A 156 -17.83 0.48 -11.26
N VAL A 157 -17.70 1.76 -11.61
CA VAL A 157 -18.47 2.84 -10.96
C VAL A 157 -19.97 2.65 -11.21
N ASN A 158 -20.36 2.30 -12.43
CA ASN A 158 -21.75 2.00 -12.74
C ASN A 158 -22.24 0.76 -11.97
N ALA A 159 -21.42 -0.29 -11.90
CA ALA A 159 -21.74 -1.50 -11.15
C ALA A 159 -21.99 -1.21 -9.66
N MET A 160 -21.10 -0.43 -9.03
CA MET A 160 -21.25 -0.02 -7.63
C MET A 160 -22.51 0.83 -7.44
N ARG A 161 -22.76 1.80 -8.32
CA ARG A 161 -23.97 2.63 -8.30
C ARG A 161 -25.23 1.78 -8.36
N ARG A 162 -25.29 0.78 -9.25
CA ARG A 162 -26.46 -0.10 -9.39
C ARG A 162 -26.66 -1.04 -8.20
N ARG A 163 -25.60 -1.61 -7.63
CA ARG A 163 -25.69 -2.40 -6.39
C ARG A 163 -26.20 -1.58 -5.21
N TYR A 164 -25.76 -0.32 -5.11
CA TYR A 164 -26.25 0.59 -4.08
C TYR A 164 -27.75 0.84 -4.21
N TYR A 165 -28.23 1.16 -5.43
CA TYR A 165 -29.68 1.34 -5.68
C TYR A 165 -30.49 0.06 -5.40
N SER A 166 -29.96 -1.11 -5.74
CA SER A 166 -30.61 -2.39 -5.43
C SER A 166 -30.77 -2.60 -3.93
N ALA A 167 -29.75 -2.28 -3.13
CA ALA A 167 -29.77 -2.44 -1.68
C ALA A 167 -30.68 -1.42 -0.98
N ALA A 168 -30.76 -0.19 -1.49
CA ALA A 168 -31.67 0.85 -0.99
C ALA A 168 -33.14 0.46 -1.21
N ASN A 169 -33.49 -0.07 -2.39
CA ASN A 169 -34.86 -0.52 -2.68
C ASN A 169 -35.32 -1.72 -1.83
N MET A 170 -34.41 -2.59 -1.40
CA MET A 170 -34.77 -3.76 -0.57
C MET A 170 -35.08 -3.41 0.89
N ARG A 171 -34.66 -2.25 1.42
CA ARG A 171 -34.87 -1.89 2.84
C ARG A 171 -36.16 -1.12 3.12
N GLY A 172 -37.11 -1.07 2.19
CA GLY A 172 -38.46 -0.54 2.43
C GLY A 172 -38.56 0.95 2.79
N THR A 173 -37.45 1.67 2.84
CA THR A 173 -37.42 3.14 2.92
C THR A 173 -37.31 3.68 1.49
N ALA A 174 -38.39 3.50 0.74
CA ALA A 174 -38.54 4.13 -0.56
C ALA A 174 -38.50 5.65 -0.37
N TRP A 175 -37.41 6.28 -0.82
CA TRP A 175 -37.29 7.72 -0.92
C TRP A 175 -38.28 8.20 -1.99
N PRO A 176 -39.36 8.93 -1.65
CA PRO A 176 -40.28 9.45 -2.63
C PRO A 176 -39.63 10.68 -3.28
N GLY A 177 -38.93 10.48 -4.40
CA GLY A 177 -38.33 11.59 -5.17
C GLY A 177 -37.08 11.25 -5.98
N ALA A 178 -36.38 10.14 -5.68
CA ALA A 178 -35.10 9.81 -6.32
C ALA A 178 -35.21 9.49 -7.84
N ARG A 179 -36.42 9.22 -8.33
CA ARG A 179 -36.69 8.83 -9.72
C ARG A 179 -36.95 10.03 -10.64
N ASP A 180 -37.50 11.12 -10.12
CA ASP A 180 -37.93 12.27 -10.92
C ASP A 180 -36.90 13.41 -10.94
N GLU A 181 -35.96 13.45 -9.99
CA GLU A 181 -34.90 14.46 -9.91
C GLU A 181 -33.62 14.07 -10.69
N TYR A 182 -33.43 12.78 -10.92
CA TYR A 182 -32.44 12.27 -11.88
C TYR A 182 -32.82 12.61 -13.33
N ALA A 183 -34.11 12.87 -13.60
CA ALA A 183 -34.65 13.21 -14.91
C ALA A 183 -34.40 14.66 -15.36
N ARG A 184 -33.77 15.51 -14.53
CA ARG A 184 -33.44 16.90 -14.91
C ARG A 184 -31.94 17.21 -15.04
N ILE A 185 -31.02 16.47 -14.40
CA ILE A 185 -29.58 16.82 -14.32
C ILE A 185 -28.75 16.36 -15.53
N LEU A 186 -29.39 15.93 -16.62
CA LEU A 186 -28.77 15.99 -17.95
C LEU A 186 -28.89 17.38 -18.61
N ASP A 187 -29.54 18.36 -17.95
CA ASP A 187 -29.32 19.81 -18.13
C ASP A 187 -29.90 20.67 -16.97
N VAL A 188 -29.34 20.55 -15.75
CA VAL A 188 -29.58 21.46 -14.60
C VAL A 188 -28.27 21.71 -13.85
N PRO A 189 -27.95 22.96 -13.45
CA PRO A 189 -26.75 23.30 -12.69
C PRO A 189 -26.67 22.53 -11.37
N VAL A 190 -25.60 21.74 -11.22
CA VAL A 190 -25.28 21.01 -9.99
C VAL A 190 -24.83 22.01 -8.93
N THR A 191 -25.77 22.55 -8.15
CA THR A 191 -25.42 23.42 -7.01
C THR A 191 -25.20 22.64 -5.71
N GLN A 192 -25.53 21.34 -5.65
CA GLN A 192 -25.15 20.48 -4.51
C GLN A 192 -24.80 19.05 -4.96
N GLU A 193 -23.50 18.75 -5.08
CA GLU A 193 -23.03 17.36 -5.11
C GLU A 193 -23.34 16.69 -3.77
N THR A 194 -24.02 15.54 -3.79
CA THR A 194 -24.32 14.79 -2.57
C THR A 194 -23.05 14.22 -1.96
N ALA A 195 -23.02 14.10 -0.62
CA ALA A 195 -21.94 13.50 0.16
C ALA A 195 -21.46 12.14 -0.41
N GLU A 196 -22.43 11.32 -0.83
CA GLU A 196 -22.19 9.99 -1.39
C GLU A 196 -21.45 10.06 -2.73
N THR A 197 -21.83 11.00 -3.60
CA THR A 197 -21.19 11.18 -4.90
C THR A 197 -19.71 11.56 -4.74
N VAL A 198 -19.39 12.39 -3.74
CA VAL A 198 -18.03 12.77 -3.41
C VAL A 198 -17.19 11.57 -2.96
N ILE A 199 -17.74 10.72 -2.07
CA ILE A 199 -17.05 9.49 -1.61
C ILE A 199 -16.80 8.53 -2.77
N PHE A 200 -17.79 8.30 -3.65
CA PHE A 200 -17.62 7.41 -4.80
C PHE A 200 -16.55 7.91 -5.78
N LYS A 201 -16.48 9.22 -6.02
CA LYS A 201 -15.41 9.82 -6.83
C LYS A 201 -14.04 9.60 -6.17
N ALA A 202 -13.92 9.81 -4.86
CA ALA A 202 -12.69 9.53 -4.14
C ALA A 202 -12.25 8.07 -4.27
N LEU A 203 -13.17 7.12 -4.05
CA LEU A 203 -12.88 5.68 -4.18
C LEU A 203 -12.45 5.28 -5.58
N ALA A 204 -13.08 5.84 -6.63
CA ALA A 204 -12.67 5.61 -8.00
C ALA A 204 -11.24 6.12 -8.25
N GLU A 205 -10.90 7.32 -7.78
CA GLU A 205 -9.54 7.87 -7.88
C GLU A 205 -8.51 7.03 -7.11
N ILE A 206 -8.82 6.55 -5.90
CA ILE A 206 -7.97 5.63 -5.13
C ILE A 206 -7.72 4.33 -5.91
N GLY A 207 -8.78 3.73 -6.48
CA GLY A 207 -8.67 2.51 -7.27
C GLY A 207 -7.80 2.68 -8.52
N ILE A 208 -7.93 3.81 -9.23
CA ILE A 208 -7.06 4.14 -10.37
C ILE A 208 -5.61 4.31 -9.91
N ALA A 209 -5.37 5.01 -8.79
CA ALA A 209 -4.03 5.23 -8.26
C ALA A 209 -3.32 3.91 -7.93
N GLN A 210 -4.01 3.00 -7.24
CA GLN A 210 -3.49 1.66 -6.91
C GLN A 210 -3.17 0.83 -8.16
N GLN A 211 -3.98 0.94 -9.21
CA GLN A 211 -3.72 0.27 -10.48
C GLN A 211 -2.45 0.82 -11.13
N TRP A 212 -2.26 2.15 -11.18
CA TRP A 212 -1.02 2.74 -11.70
C TRP A 212 0.22 2.37 -10.89
N GLN A 213 0.09 2.22 -9.57
CA GLN A 213 1.19 1.75 -8.72
C GLN A 213 1.61 0.32 -9.07
N LYS A 214 0.67 -0.57 -9.41
CA LYS A 214 0.97 -1.94 -9.88
C LYS A 214 1.68 -1.97 -11.23
N HIS A 215 1.44 -0.96 -12.08
CA HIS A 215 2.08 -0.80 -13.39
C HIS A 215 3.35 0.05 -13.35
N ASP A 216 3.93 0.26 -12.16
CA ASP A 216 5.16 1.05 -11.95
C ASP A 216 5.09 2.46 -12.56
N ALA A 217 3.92 3.11 -12.47
CA ALA A 217 3.67 4.46 -12.97
C ALA A 217 3.39 5.44 -11.82
N PRO A 218 4.35 5.69 -10.91
CA PRO A 218 4.09 6.43 -9.66
C PRO A 218 3.62 7.87 -9.89
N ALA A 219 4.10 8.56 -10.93
CA ALA A 219 3.65 9.93 -11.25
C ALA A 219 2.16 10.00 -11.62
N ARG A 220 1.62 8.94 -12.25
CA ARG A 220 0.17 8.86 -12.55
C ARG A 220 -0.61 8.55 -11.28
N ALA A 221 -0.13 7.61 -10.47
CA ALA A 221 -0.74 7.28 -9.18
C ALA A 221 -0.85 8.50 -8.26
N GLU A 222 0.22 9.29 -8.15
CA GLU A 222 0.28 10.54 -7.36
C GLU A 222 -0.86 11.51 -7.72
N LYS A 223 -1.05 11.76 -9.02
CA LYS A 223 -2.11 12.64 -9.52
C LYS A 223 -3.51 12.18 -9.09
N HIS A 224 -3.74 10.88 -9.09
CA HIS A 224 -5.02 10.29 -8.69
C HIS A 224 -5.22 10.34 -7.18
N TYR A 225 -4.18 10.09 -6.37
CA TYR A 225 -4.27 10.29 -4.92
C TYR A 225 -4.56 11.74 -4.53
N HIS A 226 -3.95 12.74 -5.18
CA HIS A 226 -4.28 14.14 -4.93
C HIS A 226 -5.73 14.49 -5.28
N ARG A 227 -6.28 13.92 -6.36
CA ARG A 227 -7.71 14.08 -6.70
C ARG A 227 -8.60 13.43 -5.65
N ALA A 228 -8.26 12.23 -5.19
CA ALA A 228 -8.97 11.57 -4.09
C ALA A 228 -8.97 12.43 -2.82
N LEU A 229 -7.82 13.00 -2.42
CA LEU A 229 -7.75 13.91 -1.27
C LEU A 229 -8.62 15.15 -1.46
N LYS A 230 -8.67 15.73 -2.65
CA LYS A 230 -9.55 16.88 -2.95
C LYS A 230 -11.02 16.53 -2.70
N TRP A 231 -11.45 15.34 -3.10
CA TRP A 231 -12.81 14.86 -2.84
C TRP A 231 -13.02 14.57 -1.34
N LEU A 232 -12.08 13.86 -0.71
CA LEU A 232 -12.22 13.46 0.69
C LEU A 232 -12.19 14.64 1.67
N HIS A 233 -11.51 15.74 1.34
CA HIS A 233 -11.51 16.97 2.15
C HIS A 233 -12.68 17.90 1.83
N ALA A 234 -13.56 17.55 0.90
CA ALA A 234 -14.70 18.39 0.55
C ALA A 234 -15.70 18.42 1.74
N PRO A 235 -16.23 19.60 2.10
CA PRO A 235 -17.09 19.77 3.28
C PRO A 235 -18.41 18.98 3.20
N GLN A 236 -18.79 18.54 2.00
CA GLN A 236 -20.01 17.77 1.76
C GLN A 236 -19.95 16.34 2.30
N VAL A 237 -18.78 15.83 2.72
CA VAL A 237 -18.66 14.45 3.21
C VAL A 237 -19.22 14.33 4.63
N THR A 238 -20.44 13.79 4.74
CA THR A 238 -21.15 13.64 6.02
C THR A 238 -20.78 12.36 6.78
N ASN A 239 -20.37 11.30 6.08
CA ASN A 239 -19.97 10.03 6.69
C ASN A 239 -18.50 10.06 7.13
N ARG A 240 -18.26 10.56 8.35
CA ARG A 240 -16.91 10.72 8.93
C ARG A 240 -16.12 9.41 9.00
N ALA A 241 -16.76 8.29 9.33
CA ALA A 241 -16.07 7.01 9.48
C ALA A 241 -15.54 6.48 8.13
N LEU A 242 -16.36 6.56 7.07
CA LEU A 242 -15.91 6.20 5.72
C LEU A 242 -14.83 7.16 5.20
N GLN A 243 -15.04 8.46 5.42
CA GLN A 243 -14.06 9.49 5.06
C GLN A 243 -12.70 9.24 5.71
N GLN A 244 -12.67 8.94 7.01
CA GLN A 244 -11.46 8.64 7.78
C GLN A 244 -10.72 7.41 7.24
N ARG A 245 -11.43 6.30 7.02
CA ARG A 245 -10.88 5.10 6.39
C ARG A 245 -10.25 5.41 5.03
N ASP A 246 -10.94 6.15 4.19
CA ASP A 246 -10.50 6.41 2.82
C ASP A 246 -9.37 7.47 2.78
N LEU A 247 -9.38 8.45 3.70
CA LEU A 247 -8.26 9.37 3.93
C LEU A 247 -7.00 8.58 4.31
N ARG A 248 -7.11 7.63 5.24
CA ARG A 248 -6.00 6.75 5.63
C ARG A 248 -5.40 6.04 4.43
N THR A 249 -6.23 5.37 3.64
CA THR A 249 -5.78 4.67 2.43
C THR A 249 -5.12 5.60 1.42
N THR A 250 -5.67 6.80 1.26
CA THR A 250 -5.17 7.80 0.29
C THR A 250 -3.82 8.38 0.69
N TYR A 251 -3.68 8.86 1.94
CA TYR A 251 -2.41 9.38 2.44
C TYR A 251 -1.32 8.31 2.48
N LEU A 252 -1.68 7.07 2.84
CA LEU A 252 -0.74 5.96 2.83
C LEU A 252 -0.21 5.68 1.42
N GLY A 253 -1.11 5.50 0.46
CA GLY A 253 -0.74 5.25 -0.93
C GLY A 253 0.07 6.40 -1.54
N LEU A 254 -0.28 7.65 -1.24
CA LEU A 254 0.49 8.81 -1.67
C LEU A 254 1.90 8.82 -1.09
N SER A 255 2.06 8.50 0.20
CA SER A 255 3.38 8.42 0.84
C SER A 255 4.26 7.32 0.23
N GLU A 256 3.66 6.18 -0.12
CA GLU A 256 4.34 5.07 -0.79
C GLU A 256 4.77 5.44 -2.21
N VAL A 257 3.93 6.17 -2.94
CA VAL A 257 4.24 6.70 -4.27
C VAL A 257 5.42 7.68 -4.21
N HIS A 258 5.45 8.60 -3.24
CA HIS A 258 6.59 9.50 -3.05
C HIS A 258 7.86 8.73 -2.67
N ALA A 259 7.76 7.73 -1.79
CA ALA A 259 8.87 6.85 -1.41
C ALA A 259 9.42 6.06 -2.61
N ALA A 260 8.55 5.51 -3.46
CA ALA A 260 8.94 4.80 -4.68
C ALA A 260 9.70 5.70 -5.67
N ARG A 261 9.42 7.01 -5.66
CA ARG A 261 10.14 8.03 -6.44
C ARG A 261 11.38 8.57 -5.73
N LEU A 262 11.77 8.00 -4.59
CA LEU A 262 12.86 8.48 -3.73
C LEU A 262 12.67 9.92 -3.23
N ASN A 263 11.45 10.46 -3.28
CA ASN A 263 11.11 11.77 -2.72
C ASN A 263 10.70 11.61 -1.25
N TRP A 264 11.71 11.35 -0.41
CA TRP A 264 11.48 11.01 0.99
C TRP A 264 10.90 12.17 1.81
N ALA A 265 11.23 13.41 1.48
CA ALA A 265 10.68 14.59 2.14
C ALA A 265 9.16 14.67 1.93
N ALA A 266 8.69 14.55 0.68
CA ALA A 266 7.27 14.54 0.38
C ALA A 266 6.54 13.34 1.01
N ALA A 267 7.18 12.16 1.08
CA ALA A 267 6.63 11.00 1.75
C ALA A 267 6.43 11.26 3.26
N GLN A 268 7.40 11.89 3.93
CA GLN A 268 7.29 12.29 5.33
C GLN A 268 6.20 13.33 5.54
N ASP A 269 6.16 14.38 4.70
CA ASP A 269 5.15 15.43 4.81
C ASP A 269 3.74 14.90 4.59
N THR A 270 3.56 13.94 3.68
CA THR A 270 2.27 13.27 3.47
C THR A 270 1.81 12.51 4.72
N LEU A 271 2.70 11.76 5.38
CA LEU A 271 2.36 11.06 6.63
C LEU A 271 2.10 12.05 7.77
N ARG A 272 2.85 13.16 7.82
CA ARG A 272 2.64 14.23 8.80
C ARG A 272 1.26 14.86 8.65
N LEU A 273 0.85 15.20 7.42
CA LEU A 273 -0.48 15.73 7.12
C LEU A 273 -1.59 14.79 7.59
N TYR A 274 -1.42 13.47 7.45
CA TYR A 274 -2.40 12.52 7.97
C TYR A 274 -2.43 12.48 9.51
N LEU A 275 -1.29 12.58 10.19
CA LEU A 275 -1.25 12.59 11.66
C LEU A 275 -2.01 13.79 12.25
N ASP A 276 -2.14 14.87 11.49
CA ASP A 276 -2.87 16.09 11.86
C ASP A 276 -4.39 15.97 11.59
N VAL A 277 -4.87 14.86 10.98
CA VAL A 277 -6.31 14.58 10.83
C VAL A 277 -6.93 14.21 12.20
N PRO A 278 -8.04 14.85 12.61
CA PRO A 278 -8.68 14.59 13.90
C PRO A 278 -9.45 13.27 13.93
N GLY A 279 -9.48 12.61 15.10
CA GLY A 279 -10.31 11.43 15.39
C GLY A 279 -9.72 10.06 15.01
N GLU A 280 -8.52 10.00 14.42
CA GLU A 280 -7.91 8.76 13.91
C GLU A 280 -6.84 8.16 14.84
N HIS A 281 -7.23 7.84 16.08
CA HIS A 281 -6.26 7.36 17.09
C HIS A 281 -5.61 6.02 16.71
N GLN A 282 -6.37 5.07 16.16
CA GLN A 282 -5.85 3.74 15.81
C GLN A 282 -4.86 3.81 14.65
N ALA A 283 -5.16 4.60 13.62
CA ALA A 283 -4.30 4.71 12.43
C ALA A 283 -3.03 5.53 12.67
N ARG A 284 -3.00 6.40 13.69
CA ARG A 284 -1.80 7.16 14.07
C ARG A 284 -0.62 6.27 14.41
N GLY A 285 -0.83 5.13 15.05
CA GLY A 285 0.25 4.18 15.37
C GLY A 285 1.00 3.69 14.13
N ASP A 286 0.25 3.23 13.13
CA ASP A 286 0.80 2.74 11.86
C ASP A 286 1.54 3.84 11.09
N MET A 287 0.97 5.05 11.03
CA MET A 287 1.59 6.16 10.31
C MET A 287 2.84 6.68 11.00
N GLN A 288 2.84 6.71 12.34
CA GLN A 288 4.05 7.02 13.10
C GLN A 288 5.15 5.98 12.84
N HIS A 289 4.81 4.68 12.82
CA HIS A 289 5.77 3.63 12.53
C HIS A 289 6.39 3.76 11.13
N ARG A 290 5.57 4.09 10.13
CA ARG A 290 6.04 4.35 8.76
C ARG A 290 6.89 5.61 8.66
N LEU A 291 6.47 6.69 9.30
CA LEU A 291 7.25 7.93 9.36
C LEU A 291 8.62 7.67 9.96
N TRP A 292 8.67 6.89 11.03
CA TRP A 292 9.93 6.50 11.68
C TRP A 292 10.83 5.65 10.78
N THR A 293 10.24 4.74 10.00
CA THR A 293 10.96 3.97 8.97
C THR A 293 11.57 4.90 7.91
N LEU A 294 10.83 5.92 7.47
CA LEU A 294 11.34 6.92 6.53
C LEU A 294 12.45 7.78 7.13
N CYS A 295 12.33 8.19 8.40
CA CYS A 295 13.39 8.91 9.11
C CYS A 295 14.68 8.08 9.16
N ARG A 296 14.58 6.77 9.38
CA ARG A 296 15.72 5.85 9.34
C ARG A 296 16.41 5.80 7.99
N LEU A 297 15.64 5.78 6.90
CA LEU A 297 16.20 5.75 5.55
C LEU A 297 16.86 7.07 5.14
N THR A 298 16.40 8.19 5.71
CA THR A 298 16.85 9.54 5.35
C THR A 298 17.81 10.17 6.35
N ASN A 299 18.05 9.52 7.48
CA ASN A 299 18.70 10.12 8.64
C ASN A 299 18.01 11.43 9.13
N GLY A 300 16.69 11.52 8.96
CA GLY A 300 15.88 12.70 9.32
C GLY A 300 15.43 12.72 10.78
N TYR A 301 16.28 12.27 11.71
CA TYR A 301 15.89 12.06 13.10
C TYR A 301 15.77 13.35 13.93
N ASP A 302 16.53 14.40 13.62
CA ASP A 302 16.45 15.68 14.34
C ASP A 302 15.05 16.31 14.24
N ALA A 303 14.56 16.52 13.01
CA ALA A 303 13.22 17.08 12.79
C ALA A 303 12.11 16.22 13.41
N MET A 304 12.31 14.90 13.47
CA MET A 304 11.38 14.00 14.16
C MET A 304 11.41 14.21 15.68
N ARG A 305 12.60 14.30 16.28
CA ARG A 305 12.76 14.58 17.71
C ARG A 305 12.14 15.92 18.08
N ASP A 306 12.41 16.97 17.32
CA ASP A 306 11.86 18.32 17.58
C ASP A 306 10.32 18.30 17.61
N ARG A 307 9.70 17.60 16.65
CA ARG A 307 8.24 17.46 16.62
C ARG A 307 7.72 16.65 17.80
N ILE A 308 8.39 15.56 18.18
CA ILE A 308 7.98 14.76 19.34
C ILE A 308 8.13 15.57 20.62
N HIS A 309 9.23 16.32 20.78
CA HIS A 309 9.44 17.25 21.90
C HIS A 309 8.31 18.28 21.98
N ALA A 310 7.98 18.95 20.88
CA ALA A 310 6.88 19.92 20.84
C ALA A 310 5.54 19.28 21.25
N ARG A 311 5.25 18.06 20.78
CA ARG A 311 4.04 17.32 21.15
C ARG A 311 4.01 17.01 22.64
N ILE A 312 5.04 16.36 23.19
CA ILE A 312 5.03 15.94 24.59
C ILE A 312 5.10 17.13 25.57
N ALA A 313 5.56 18.30 25.12
CA ALA A 313 5.55 19.54 25.88
C ALA A 313 4.15 20.20 25.98
N THR A 314 3.19 19.77 25.14
CA THR A 314 1.83 20.32 25.20
C THR A 314 1.13 19.84 26.49
N PRO A 315 0.55 20.73 27.32
CA PRO A 315 -0.08 20.36 28.58
C PRO A 315 -1.18 19.29 28.45
N ASP A 316 -1.91 19.32 27.34
CA ASP A 316 -3.03 18.40 27.07
C ASP A 316 -2.58 17.00 26.63
N THR A 317 -1.28 16.79 26.39
CA THR A 317 -0.76 15.46 26.03
C THR A 317 -0.87 14.53 27.24
N LEU A 318 -1.59 13.42 27.07
CA LEU A 318 -1.77 12.40 28.09
C LEU A 318 -0.42 11.86 28.60
N PRO A 319 -0.26 11.54 29.90
CA PRO A 319 1.00 11.01 30.43
C PRO A 319 1.54 9.79 29.66
N ALA A 320 0.67 8.86 29.29
CA ALA A 320 1.04 7.69 28.49
C ALA A 320 1.64 8.07 27.11
N ASP A 321 1.08 9.08 26.44
CA ASP A 321 1.59 9.57 25.14
C ASP A 321 2.92 10.30 25.29
N ARG A 322 3.15 11.00 26.41
CA ARG A 322 4.44 11.62 26.73
C ARG A 322 5.52 10.55 26.86
N VAL A 323 5.22 9.46 27.57
CA VAL A 323 6.14 8.32 27.73
C VAL A 323 6.45 7.67 26.37
N ILE A 324 5.44 7.43 25.53
CA ILE A 324 5.65 6.87 24.18
C ILE A 324 6.53 7.80 23.34
N GLY A 325 6.25 9.11 23.35
CA GLY A 325 7.08 10.09 22.65
C GLY A 325 8.52 10.11 23.16
N GLN A 326 8.72 10.08 24.47
CA GLN A 326 10.04 10.04 25.08
C GLN A 326 10.81 8.76 24.71
N CYS A 327 10.15 7.60 24.66
CA CYS A 327 10.73 6.36 24.12
C CYS A 327 11.18 6.54 22.65
N GLN A 328 10.33 7.13 21.81
CA GLN A 328 10.64 7.36 20.39
C GLN A 328 11.88 8.27 20.21
N ILE A 329 12.02 9.30 21.04
CA ILE A 329 13.21 10.16 21.07
C ILE A 329 14.46 9.35 21.46
N ALA A 330 14.40 8.59 22.55
CA ALA A 330 15.54 7.78 23.00
C ALA A 330 15.99 6.75 21.94
N TYR A 331 15.03 6.07 21.31
CA TYR A 331 15.32 5.13 20.23
C TYR A 331 15.96 5.79 19.02
N SER A 332 15.56 7.01 18.66
CA SER A 332 16.15 7.73 17.52
C SER A 332 17.67 7.90 17.66
N PHE A 333 18.15 8.17 18.89
CA PHE A 333 19.59 8.27 19.17
C PHE A 333 20.31 6.92 19.06
N ILE A 334 19.66 5.80 19.40
CA ILE A 334 20.22 4.46 19.17
C ILE A 334 20.48 4.21 17.68
N TYR A 335 19.54 4.60 16.81
CA TYR A 335 19.70 4.41 15.35
C TYR A 335 20.84 5.23 14.77
N GLU A 336 21.09 6.41 15.32
CA GLU A 336 22.22 7.27 14.96
C GLU A 336 23.53 6.88 15.67
N ARG A 337 23.52 5.82 16.48
CA ARG A 337 24.65 5.36 17.31
C ARG A 337 25.14 6.41 18.32
N ARG A 338 24.26 7.34 18.72
CA ARG A 338 24.48 8.35 19.76
C ARG A 338 24.09 7.77 21.12
N TYR A 339 24.85 6.77 21.58
CA TYR A 339 24.47 5.93 22.72
C TYR A 339 24.40 6.69 24.05
N GLU A 340 25.25 7.70 24.26
CA GLU A 340 25.20 8.52 25.48
C GLU A 340 23.91 9.34 25.54
N ASP A 341 23.53 9.95 24.42
CA ASP A 341 22.31 10.74 24.30
C ASP A 341 21.08 9.84 24.50
N ALA A 342 21.07 8.65 23.88
CA ALA A 342 20.04 7.65 24.09
C ALA A 342 19.90 7.28 25.57
N GLY A 343 21.03 7.02 26.26
CA GLY A 343 21.03 6.72 27.68
C GLY A 343 20.41 7.83 28.52
N ARG A 344 20.72 9.10 28.22
CA ARG A 344 20.10 10.25 28.92
C ARG A 344 18.59 10.32 28.71
N GLU A 345 18.13 10.09 27.50
CA GLU A 345 16.69 10.12 27.18
C GLU A 345 15.93 8.92 27.76
N PHE A 346 16.53 7.72 27.81
CA PHE A 346 15.94 6.58 28.49
C PHE A 346 15.86 6.78 30.01
N SER A 347 16.84 7.43 30.63
CA SER A 347 16.82 7.72 32.07
C SER A 347 15.60 8.57 32.48
N LYS A 348 15.15 9.48 31.61
CA LYS A 348 13.93 10.27 31.87
C LYS A 348 12.70 9.39 32.06
N LEU A 349 12.57 8.29 31.31
CA LEU A 349 11.42 7.38 31.38
C LEU A 349 11.28 6.67 32.73
N LEU A 350 12.37 6.51 33.49
CA LEU A 350 12.35 5.84 34.79
C LEU A 350 11.54 6.62 35.84
N THR A 351 11.47 7.94 35.69
CA THR A 351 10.78 8.84 36.62
C THR A 351 9.52 9.49 36.03
N MET A 352 9.21 9.23 34.76
CA MET A 352 8.01 9.80 34.12
C MET A 352 6.72 9.20 34.66
N GLU A 353 5.77 10.08 34.97
CA GLU A 353 4.39 9.72 35.27
C GLU A 353 3.74 9.03 34.06
N GLY A 354 2.92 8.02 34.31
CA GLY A 354 2.29 7.20 33.27
C GLY A 354 3.19 6.11 32.67
N ALA A 355 4.48 6.06 33.02
CA ALA A 355 5.35 5.00 32.56
C ALA A 355 5.01 3.67 33.23
N THR A 356 4.61 2.68 32.44
CA THR A 356 4.28 1.32 32.92
C THR A 356 5.55 0.58 33.38
N PRO A 357 5.43 -0.43 34.26
CA PRO A 357 6.57 -1.25 34.67
C PRO A 357 7.34 -1.87 33.49
N ARG A 358 6.60 -2.31 32.45
CA ARG A 358 7.18 -2.77 31.18
C ARG A 358 8.09 -1.72 30.56
N GLN A 359 7.59 -0.49 30.36
CA GLN A 359 8.37 0.61 29.76
C GLN A 359 9.57 1.00 30.60
N ARG A 360 9.45 1.02 31.94
CA ARG A 360 10.58 1.30 32.84
C ARG A 360 11.66 0.22 32.74
N SER A 361 11.27 -1.05 32.72
CA SER A 361 12.23 -2.16 32.56
C SER A 361 12.91 -2.16 31.19
N GLU A 362 12.18 -1.77 30.13
CA GLU A 362 12.73 -1.59 28.79
C GLU A 362 13.74 -0.42 28.77
N ALA A 363 13.39 0.73 29.35
CA ALA A 363 14.31 1.86 29.49
C ALA A 363 15.58 1.47 30.24
N GLN A 364 15.47 0.79 31.39
CA GLN A 364 16.61 0.31 32.17
C GLN A 364 17.50 -0.65 31.36
N LEU A 365 16.90 -1.55 30.57
CA LEU A 365 17.61 -2.45 29.66
C LEU A 365 18.42 -1.69 28.60
N TYR A 366 17.85 -0.65 28.00
CA TYR A 366 18.55 0.12 26.97
C TYR A 366 19.64 1.04 27.55
N ILE A 367 19.49 1.56 28.78
CA ILE A 367 20.58 2.24 29.48
C ILE A 367 21.75 1.27 29.71
N ALA A 368 21.47 0.02 30.10
CA ALA A 368 22.51 -1.01 30.20
C ALA A 368 23.15 -1.31 28.83
N HIS A 369 22.34 -1.36 27.77
CA HIS A 369 22.82 -1.61 26.41
C HIS A 369 23.74 -0.50 25.89
N THR A 370 23.47 0.77 26.21
CA THR A 370 24.33 1.87 25.78
C THR A 370 25.73 1.77 26.41
N ARG A 371 25.81 1.38 27.70
CA ARG A 371 27.08 1.09 28.38
C ARG A 371 27.80 -0.12 27.80
N PHE A 372 27.05 -1.17 27.46
CA PHE A 372 27.60 -2.36 26.82
C PHE A 372 28.27 -2.02 25.48
N VAL A 373 27.61 -1.22 24.63
CA VAL A 373 28.18 -0.82 23.33
C VAL A 373 29.39 0.10 23.50
N ALA A 374 29.40 0.94 24.54
CA ALA A 374 30.56 1.75 24.92
C ALA A 374 31.72 0.95 25.55
N ARG A 375 31.61 -0.39 25.61
CA ARG A 375 32.58 -1.31 26.23
C ARG A 375 32.83 -1.06 27.73
N GLN A 376 31.89 -0.41 28.40
CA GLN A 376 31.89 -0.19 29.84
C GLN A 376 31.25 -1.41 30.51
N TYR A 377 31.90 -2.58 30.40
CA TYR A 377 31.27 -3.87 30.71
C TYR A 377 30.90 -4.02 32.20
N ALA A 378 31.72 -3.50 33.12
CA ALA A 378 31.42 -3.52 34.55
C ALA A 378 30.10 -2.77 34.85
N ASP A 379 29.96 -1.55 34.33
CA ASP A 379 28.75 -0.73 34.50
C ASP A 379 27.54 -1.37 33.82
N ALA A 380 27.73 -1.87 32.59
CA ALA A 380 26.68 -2.54 31.84
C ALA A 380 26.14 -3.75 32.61
N ARG A 381 27.03 -4.56 33.21
CA ARG A 381 26.66 -5.73 34.01
C ARG A 381 25.80 -5.33 35.21
N LEU A 382 26.20 -4.29 35.95
CA LEU A 382 25.43 -3.78 37.09
C LEU A 382 24.04 -3.29 36.66
N LEU A 383 23.95 -2.58 35.54
CA LEU A 383 22.67 -2.08 35.02
C LEU A 383 21.77 -3.20 34.49
N TYR A 384 22.32 -4.23 33.85
CA TYR A 384 21.56 -5.42 33.47
C TYR A 384 21.06 -6.17 34.69
N GLN A 385 21.87 -6.29 35.74
CA GLN A 385 21.46 -6.93 36.99
C GLN A 385 20.26 -6.20 37.60
N ARG A 386 20.26 -4.86 37.59
CA ARG A 386 19.09 -4.08 38.01
C ARG A 386 17.82 -4.44 37.23
N VAL A 387 17.88 -4.71 35.93
CA VAL A 387 16.70 -5.18 35.15
C VAL A 387 16.21 -6.52 35.65
N VAL A 388 17.12 -7.43 36.04
CA VAL A 388 16.77 -8.76 36.57
C VAL A 388 16.11 -8.66 37.94
N ASP A 389 16.55 -7.72 38.77
CA ASP A 389 16.08 -7.54 40.15
C ASP A 389 14.80 -6.69 40.25
N MET A 390 14.34 -6.10 39.14
CA MET A 390 13.10 -5.32 39.09
C MET A 390 11.87 -6.23 39.22
N GLU A 391 11.12 -6.09 40.32
CA GLU A 391 9.95 -6.92 40.68
C GLU A 391 8.91 -7.04 39.55
N GLN A 392 8.69 -5.97 38.79
CA GLN A 392 7.70 -5.89 37.71
C GLN A 392 8.34 -5.73 36.32
N ALA A 393 9.57 -6.19 36.14
CA ALA A 393 10.21 -6.16 34.82
C ALA A 393 9.48 -7.06 33.83
N ALA A 394 9.39 -6.60 32.57
CA ALA A 394 8.84 -7.43 31.51
C ALA A 394 9.72 -8.69 31.31
N PRO A 395 9.15 -9.91 31.22
CA PRO A 395 9.93 -11.14 31.13
C PRO A 395 10.95 -11.16 29.99
N ALA A 396 10.60 -10.57 28.83
CA ALA A 396 11.52 -10.43 27.70
C ALA A 396 12.76 -9.57 28.02
N CYS A 397 12.61 -8.54 28.85
CA CYS A 397 13.72 -7.70 29.30
C CYS A 397 14.64 -8.45 30.26
N VAL A 398 14.08 -9.21 31.21
CA VAL A 398 14.83 -10.06 32.15
C VAL A 398 15.64 -11.11 31.40
N THR A 399 15.03 -11.82 30.44
CA THR A 399 15.72 -12.82 29.60
C THR A 399 16.88 -12.20 28.83
N THR A 400 16.66 -11.03 28.21
CA THR A 400 17.70 -10.31 27.47
C THR A 400 18.83 -9.86 28.39
N ALA A 401 18.51 -9.33 29.56
CA ALA A 401 19.49 -8.89 30.56
C ALA A 401 20.37 -10.05 31.05
N ARG A 402 19.77 -11.19 31.42
CA ARG A 402 20.51 -12.40 31.82
C ARG A 402 21.45 -12.90 30.73
N SER A 403 20.99 -12.92 29.48
CA SER A 403 21.82 -13.31 28.34
C SER A 403 23.02 -12.36 28.17
N ARG A 404 22.82 -11.06 28.35
CA ARG A 404 23.90 -10.06 28.27
C ARG A 404 24.88 -10.14 29.43
N ILE A 405 24.42 -10.41 30.65
CA ILE A 405 25.31 -10.65 31.81
C ILE A 405 26.22 -11.84 31.51
N LYS A 406 25.67 -12.96 31.04
CA LYS A 406 26.48 -14.14 30.66
C LYS A 406 27.53 -13.80 29.60
N ALA A 407 27.16 -13.02 28.58
CA ALA A 407 28.09 -12.60 27.54
C ALA A 407 29.23 -11.72 28.09
N ILE A 408 28.93 -10.80 29.02
CA ILE A 408 29.94 -9.98 29.71
C ILE A 408 30.88 -10.87 30.54
N ASP A 409 30.34 -11.83 31.30
CA ASP A 409 31.12 -12.73 32.14
C ASP A 409 32.06 -13.62 31.29
N THR A 410 31.64 -14.04 30.09
CA THR A 410 32.50 -14.73 29.12
C THR A 410 33.64 -13.85 28.65
N LEU A 411 33.36 -12.62 28.18
CA LEU A 411 34.40 -11.68 27.73
C LEU A 411 35.41 -11.36 28.84
N ALA A 412 34.96 -11.26 30.09
CA ALA A 412 35.84 -11.02 31.23
C ALA A 412 36.81 -12.17 31.52
N ASN A 413 36.47 -13.42 31.16
CA ASN A 413 37.34 -14.57 31.33
C ASN A 413 38.30 -14.77 30.16
N GLU A 414 37.95 -14.33 28.95
CA GLU A 414 38.84 -14.38 27.78
C GLU A 414 40.03 -13.40 27.86
N HIS A 415 39.94 -12.40 28.74
CA HIS A 415 40.97 -11.37 28.94
C HIS A 415 41.82 -11.57 30.21
N LYS A 416 41.59 -12.65 30.96
CA LYS A 416 42.45 -13.09 32.06
C LYS A 416 43.53 -14.02 31.52
#